data_AF-A0A1V2PPK9-F1
#
_entry.id   AF-A0A1V2PPK9-F1
#
_cell.length_a   1.000
_cell.length_b   1.000
_cell.length_c   1.000
_cell.angle_alpha   90.00
_cell.angle_beta   90.00
_cell.angle_gamma   90.00
#
_symmetry.space_group_name_H-M   'P 1'
#
loop_
_entity.id
_entity.type
_entity.pdbx_description
1 polymer ?
#
loop_
_entity_poly.entity_id
_entity_poly.type
_entity_poly.pdbx_seq_one_letter_code
_entity_poly.pdbx_strand_id
1 'polypeptide(L)'
;MPYAAVTYRVLPGHEDEIAEIFAGFQRMDTPVFRDDNGDAAGRLLGTAVFIKDDVVVRVIHYEGDFAAVGRHVGAQRGVHLIEEKLAPYLAQQRDTSTPQGFEAYFRDAAMRCVSQMSVDTHPEIRS
;
A
#
# COMPACT_ATOMS: atom_id res chain seq x y z
N MET A 1 7.25 -13.69 -4.64
CA MET A 1 7.02 -12.40 -3.96
C MET A 1 5.95 -11.63 -4.73
N PRO A 2 4.72 -11.54 -4.23
CA PRO A 2 3.63 -10.85 -4.90
C PRO A 2 3.69 -9.32 -4.79
N TYR A 3 3.18 -8.65 -5.83
CA TYR A 3 2.82 -7.23 -5.79
C TYR A 3 1.33 -7.05 -5.58
N ALA A 4 0.97 -6.01 -4.84
CA ALA A 4 -0.38 -5.47 -4.79
C ALA A 4 -0.35 -3.99 -5.10
N ALA A 5 -1.45 -3.46 -5.63
CA ALA A 5 -1.59 -2.03 -5.89
C ALA A 5 -2.95 -1.55 -5.43
N VAL A 6 -3.00 -0.36 -4.82
CA VAL A 6 -4.24 0.36 -4.55
C VAL A 6 -4.23 1.69 -5.30
N THR A 7 -5.40 2.12 -5.76
CA THR A 7 -5.57 3.38 -6.51
C THR A 7 -6.61 4.27 -5.84
N TYR A 8 -6.39 5.59 -5.89
CA TYR A 8 -7.37 6.58 -5.44
C TYR A 8 -7.22 7.90 -6.17
N ARG A 9 -8.29 8.70 -6.10
CA ARG A 9 -8.41 9.99 -6.77
C ARG A 9 -8.04 11.11 -5.81
N VAL A 10 -7.25 12.05 -6.29
CA VAL A 10 -6.85 13.26 -5.56
C VAL A 10 -7.38 14.51 -6.26
N LEU A 11 -7.35 15.64 -5.59
CA LEU A 11 -7.63 16.93 -6.20
C LEU A 11 -6.48 17.28 -7.18
N PRO A 12 -6.77 17.75 -8.41
CA PRO A 12 -5.73 18.15 -9.37
C PRO A 12 -4.88 19.32 -8.85
N GLY A 13 -3.61 19.39 -9.25
CA GLY A 13 -2.72 20.52 -8.96
C GLY A 13 -2.05 20.50 -7.59
N HIS A 14 -2.06 19.35 -6.91
CA HIS A 14 -1.44 19.15 -5.59
C HIS A 14 -0.38 18.03 -5.60
N GLU A 15 0.20 17.75 -6.76
CA GLU A 15 1.13 16.64 -6.95
C GLU A 15 2.37 16.77 -6.06
N ASP A 16 2.91 17.98 -5.92
CA ASP A 16 4.11 18.27 -5.14
C ASP A 16 3.84 18.12 -3.63
N GLU A 17 2.71 18.63 -3.13
CA GLU A 17 2.31 18.47 -1.73
C GLU A 17 2.09 16.99 -1.37
N ILE A 18 1.45 16.23 -2.27
CA ILE A 18 1.25 14.79 -2.10
C ILE A 18 2.60 14.07 -2.09
N ALA A 19 3.53 14.42 -2.97
CA ALA A 19 4.87 13.84 -2.98
C ALA A 19 5.61 14.10 -1.66
N GLU A 20 5.51 15.31 -1.10
CA GLU A 20 6.13 15.65 0.18
C GLU A 20 5.53 14.87 1.36
N ILE A 21 4.20 14.67 1.37
CA ILE A 21 3.53 13.82 2.37
C ILE A 21 4.12 12.41 2.37
N PHE A 22 4.32 11.81 1.19
CA PHE A 22 4.87 10.46 1.06
C PHE A 22 6.38 10.39 1.30
N ALA A 23 7.14 11.46 1.03
CA ALA A 23 8.57 11.52 1.33
C ALA A 23 8.84 11.42 2.85
N GLY A 24 7.93 11.96 3.67
CA GLY A 24 8.00 11.86 5.14
C GLY A 24 7.70 10.47 5.70
N PHE A 25 7.18 9.54 4.89
CA PHE A 25 6.82 8.17 5.30
C PHE A 25 8.01 7.20 5.23
N GLN A 26 9.14 7.56 5.82
CA GLN A 26 10.24 6.61 5.93
C GLN A 26 9.89 5.48 6.92
N ARG A 27 10.09 4.24 6.45
CA ARG A 27 9.78 2.94 7.08
C ARG A 27 9.87 2.93 8.61
N MET A 28 8.77 2.55 9.28
CA MET A 28 8.74 2.34 10.73
C MET A 28 8.89 0.85 11.10
N ASP A 29 9.98 0.60 11.81
CA ASP A 29 10.40 -0.42 12.79
C ASP A 29 10.27 -1.93 12.58
N THR A 30 9.31 -2.50 11.84
CA THR A 30 9.42 -3.95 11.55
C THR A 30 8.69 -4.35 10.28
N PRO A 31 9.38 -4.95 9.29
CA PRO A 31 8.74 -5.36 8.05
C PRO A 31 7.91 -6.63 8.22
N VAL A 32 7.93 -7.32 9.36
CA VAL A 32 7.28 -8.63 9.55
C VAL A 32 5.84 -8.47 10.01
N PHE A 33 4.93 -9.14 9.31
CA PHE A 33 3.51 -9.25 9.65
C PHE A 33 3.31 -10.47 10.54
N ARG A 34 2.39 -10.38 11.52
CA ARG A 34 1.98 -11.52 12.33
C ARG A 34 0.56 -11.96 11.98
N ASP A 35 0.29 -13.25 12.06
CA ASP A 35 -1.06 -13.80 11.91
C ASP A 35 -1.86 -13.63 13.21
N ASP A 36 -3.10 -14.12 13.21
CA ASP A 36 -4.00 -14.01 14.36
C ASP A 36 -3.53 -14.85 15.57
N ASN A 37 -2.58 -15.78 15.38
CA ASN A 37 -1.95 -16.59 16.44
C ASN A 37 -0.64 -15.97 16.96
N GLY A 38 -0.17 -14.88 16.35
CA GLY A 38 1.07 -14.21 16.70
C GLY A 38 2.32 -14.74 15.98
N ASP A 39 2.16 -15.67 15.04
CA ASP A 39 3.26 -16.22 14.24
C ASP A 39 3.57 -15.33 13.03
N ALA A 40 4.78 -15.45 12.45
CA ALA A 40 5.15 -14.65 11.29
C ALA A 40 4.34 -15.06 10.05
N ALA A 41 3.46 -14.16 9.57
CA ALA A 41 2.57 -14.40 8.43
C ALA A 41 3.13 -13.90 7.09
N GLY A 42 4.16 -13.05 7.14
CA GLY A 42 4.70 -12.43 5.94
C GLY A 42 5.61 -11.26 6.23
N ARG A 43 6.03 -10.57 5.16
CA ARG A 43 6.94 -9.44 5.26
C ARG A 43 6.66 -8.37 4.19
N LEU A 44 6.76 -7.09 4.57
CA LEU A 44 6.78 -5.95 3.65
C LEU A 44 8.18 -5.80 3.03
N LEU A 45 8.29 -6.07 1.74
CA LEU A 45 9.54 -5.96 0.99
C LEU A 45 9.79 -4.56 0.45
N GLY A 46 8.74 -3.79 0.18
CA GLY A 46 8.85 -2.43 -0.31
C GLY A 46 7.50 -1.80 -0.57
N THR A 47 7.49 -0.48 -0.63
CA THR A 47 6.33 0.31 -1.04
C THR A 47 6.82 1.32 -2.07
N ALA A 48 6.07 1.50 -3.14
CA ALA A 48 6.28 2.56 -4.12
C ALA A 48 4.96 3.33 -4.29
N VAL A 49 5.05 4.64 -4.47
CA VAL A 49 3.89 5.50 -4.73
C VAL A 49 4.16 6.23 -6.02
N PHE A 50 3.17 6.22 -6.90
CA PHE A 50 3.18 6.89 -8.19
C PHE A 50 1.98 7.83 -8.23
N ILE A 51 2.18 9.00 -8.80
CA ILE A 51 1.12 9.96 -9.07
C ILE A 51 1.21 10.42 -10.51
N LYS A 52 0.07 10.54 -11.17
CA LYS A 52 -0.07 11.17 -12.48
C LYS A 52 -1.42 11.85 -12.55
N ASP A 53 -1.42 13.15 -12.81
CA ASP A 53 -2.62 13.98 -12.75
C ASP A 53 -3.32 13.77 -11.39
N ASP A 54 -4.59 13.40 -11.41
CA ASP A 54 -5.40 13.11 -10.23
C ASP A 54 -5.47 11.61 -9.86
N VAL A 55 -4.59 10.76 -10.39
CA VAL A 55 -4.46 9.34 -10.01
C VAL A 55 -3.25 9.14 -9.12
N VAL A 56 -3.45 8.56 -7.94
CA VAL A 56 -2.36 8.01 -7.12
C VAL A 56 -2.45 6.49 -7.09
N VAL A 57 -1.32 5.83 -7.34
CA VAL A 57 -1.16 4.37 -7.22
C VAL A 57 -0.11 4.06 -6.16
N ARG A 58 -0.49 3.30 -5.14
CA ARG A 58 0.44 2.77 -4.14
C ARG A 58 0.65 1.28 -4.39
N VAL A 59 1.88 0.92 -4.74
CA VAL A 59 2.34 -0.46 -4.94
C VAL A 59 2.99 -0.98 -3.66
N ILE A 60 2.63 -2.19 -3.28
CA ILE A 60 3.12 -2.88 -2.09
C ILE A 60 3.74 -4.19 -2.55
N HIS A 61 5.02 -4.36 -2.28
CA HIS A 61 5.77 -5.59 -2.52
C HIS A 61 5.88 -6.35 -1.21
N TYR A 62 5.46 -7.62 -1.18
CA TYR A 62 5.39 -8.39 0.06
C TYR A 62 5.71 -9.87 -0.14
N GLU A 63 5.92 -10.56 0.97
CA GLU A 63 5.96 -12.01 1.12
C GLU A 63 4.79 -12.44 2.01
N GLY A 64 4.22 -13.62 1.76
CA GLY A 64 3.15 -14.20 2.56
C GLY A 64 1.74 -13.84 2.07
N ASP A 65 0.79 -13.76 3.01
CA ASP A 65 -0.64 -13.56 2.73
C ASP A 65 -1.01 -12.09 2.55
N PHE A 66 -1.70 -11.77 1.45
CA PHE A 66 -2.21 -10.43 1.15
C PHE A 66 -3.21 -9.92 2.19
N ALA A 67 -4.04 -10.79 2.78
CA ALA A 67 -4.99 -10.38 3.79
C ALA A 67 -4.28 -9.88 5.06
N ALA A 68 -3.15 -10.50 5.41
CA ALA A 68 -2.30 -10.05 6.50
C ALA A 68 -1.61 -8.70 6.20
N VAL A 69 -1.28 -8.42 4.93
CA VAL A 69 -0.73 -7.13 4.49
C VAL A 69 -1.71 -5.99 4.79
N GLY A 70 -2.98 -6.12 4.40
CA GLY A 70 -3.98 -5.07 4.60
C GLY A 70 -4.15 -4.69 6.08
N ARG A 71 -4.26 -5.70 6.95
CA ARG A 71 -4.35 -5.51 8.41
C ARG A 71 -3.11 -4.83 8.98
N HIS A 72 -1.92 -5.28 8.56
CA HIS A 72 -0.68 -4.71 9.07
C HIS A 72 -0.43 -3.28 8.59
N VAL A 73 -0.66 -2.99 7.30
CA VAL A 73 -0.51 -1.64 6.76
C VAL A 73 -1.47 -0.67 7.48
N GLY A 74 -2.73 -1.08 7.70
CA GLY A 74 -3.70 -0.26 8.44
C GLY A 74 -3.34 -0.02 9.91
N ALA A 75 -2.63 -0.95 10.56
CA ALA A 75 -2.23 -0.85 11.96
C ALA A 75 -0.96 0.01 12.19
N GLN A 76 -0.23 0.37 11.13
CA GLN A 76 0.99 1.17 11.26
C GLN A 76 0.66 2.64 11.55
N ARG A 77 1.19 3.16 12.66
CA ARG A 77 1.02 4.58 13.06
C ARG A 77 1.44 5.58 11.97
N GLY A 78 2.45 5.24 11.17
CA GLY A 78 2.87 6.07 10.03
C GLY A 78 1.80 6.20 8.94
N VAL A 79 0.97 5.17 8.75
CA VAL A 79 -0.10 5.18 7.74
C VAL A 79 -1.21 6.14 8.17
N HIS A 80 -1.60 6.15 9.45
CA HIS A 80 -2.57 7.13 9.95
C HIS A 80 -2.12 8.58 9.74
N LEU A 81 -0.82 8.87 9.92
CA LEU A 81 -0.27 10.22 9.68
C LEU A 81 -0.28 10.60 8.20
N ILE A 82 -0.03 9.66 7.28
CA ILE A 82 -0.24 9.91 5.85
C ILE A 82 -1.71 10.19 5.59
N GLU A 83 -2.61 9.30 6.03
CA GLU A 83 -4.04 9.41 5.73
C GLU A 83 -4.60 10.76 6.22
N GLU A 84 -4.21 11.21 7.40
CA GLU A 84 -4.61 12.51 7.94
C GLU A 84 -4.10 13.68 7.09
N LYS A 85 -2.82 13.68 6.71
CA LYS A 85 -2.23 14.73 5.87
C LYS A 85 -2.75 14.71 4.43
N LEU A 86 -3.09 13.53 3.93
CA LEU A 86 -3.57 13.30 2.58
C LEU A 86 -5.07 13.61 2.44
N ALA A 87 -5.85 13.49 3.51
CA ALA A 87 -7.30 13.68 3.51
C ALA A 87 -7.79 14.99 2.82
N PRO A 88 -7.15 16.17 3.03
CA PRO A 88 -7.57 17.40 2.35
C PRO A 88 -7.43 17.35 0.82
N TYR A 89 -6.55 16.48 0.32
CA TYR A 89 -6.24 16.34 -1.10
C TYR A 89 -7.00 15.19 -1.76
N LEU A 90 -7.81 14.42 -1.04
CA LEU A 90 -8.59 13.33 -1.63
C LEU A 90 -9.83 13.88 -2.35
N ALA A 91 -10.06 13.44 -3.58
CA ALA A 91 -11.27 13.77 -4.32
C ALA A 91 -12.52 13.11 -3.72
N GLN A 92 -12.33 11.98 -3.02
CA GLN A 92 -13.37 11.31 -2.26
C GLN A 92 -12.86 11.02 -0.85
N GLN A 93 -13.56 11.57 0.14
CA GLN A 93 -13.26 11.30 1.55
C GLN A 93 -13.53 9.82 1.86
N ARG A 94 -12.66 9.25 2.70
CA ARG A 94 -12.71 7.85 3.11
C ARG A 94 -12.52 7.77 4.62
N ASP A 95 -13.27 6.88 5.27
CA ASP A 95 -13.03 6.58 6.67
C ASP A 95 -12.07 5.40 6.77
N THR A 96 -10.79 5.73 6.95
CA THR A 96 -9.71 4.77 7.21
C THR A 96 -9.25 4.83 8.67
N SER A 97 -10.06 5.44 9.56
CA SER A 97 -9.73 5.60 10.99
C SER A 97 -9.91 4.31 11.78
N THR A 98 -10.73 3.39 11.27
CA THR A 98 -10.96 2.06 11.85
C THR A 98 -10.25 0.98 11.02
N PRO A 99 -9.79 -0.13 11.64
CA PRO A 99 -9.23 -1.27 10.90
C PRO A 99 -10.19 -1.81 9.84
N GLN A 100 -11.48 -1.87 10.15
CA GLN A 100 -12.52 -2.36 9.23
C GLN A 100 -12.73 -1.40 8.05
N GLY A 101 -12.76 -0.09 8.31
CA GLY A 101 -12.86 0.94 7.26
C GLY A 101 -11.63 0.95 6.37
N PHE A 102 -10.44 0.80 6.94
CA PHE A 102 -9.19 0.65 6.20
C PHE A 102 -9.21 -0.59 5.31
N GLU A 103 -9.61 -1.76 5.84
CA GLU A 103 -9.67 -3.00 5.06
C GLU A 103 -10.68 -2.92 3.92
N ALA A 104 -11.88 -2.39 4.19
CA ALA A 104 -12.91 -2.19 3.17
C ALA A 104 -12.42 -1.26 2.06
N TYR A 105 -11.86 -0.11 2.43
CA TYR A 105 -11.27 0.81 1.47
C TYR A 105 -10.12 0.18 0.68
N PHE A 106 -9.21 -0.53 1.34
CA PHE A 106 -8.07 -1.17 0.69
C PHE A 106 -8.52 -2.22 -0.33
N ARG A 107 -9.58 -2.97 -0.02
CA ARG A 107 -10.22 -3.93 -0.93
C ARG A 107 -10.89 -3.22 -2.12
N ASP A 108 -11.62 -2.13 -1.89
CA ASP A 108 -12.32 -1.40 -2.95
C ASP A 108 -11.36 -0.64 -3.88
N ALA A 109 -10.26 -0.15 -3.31
CA ALA A 109 -9.18 0.51 -4.03
C ALA A 109 -8.19 -0.47 -4.68
N ALA A 110 -8.26 -1.77 -4.37
CA ALA A 110 -7.33 -2.76 -4.87
C ALA A 110 -7.45 -2.94 -6.38
N MET A 111 -6.31 -2.81 -7.06
CA MET A 111 -6.22 -3.08 -8.48
C MET A 111 -6.02 -4.58 -8.72
N ARG A 112 -6.70 -5.12 -9.73
CA ARG A 112 -6.47 -6.50 -10.19
C ARG A 112 -5.06 -6.63 -10.77
N CYS A 113 -4.23 -7.48 -10.18
CA CYS A 113 -2.94 -7.86 -10.77
C CYS A 113 -3.18 -8.71 -12.02
N VAL A 114 -2.81 -8.19 -13.20
CA VAL A 114 -2.97 -8.90 -14.49
C VAL A 114 -1.73 -9.69 -14.86
N SER A 115 -0.55 -9.18 -14.50
CA SER A 115 0.75 -9.82 -14.69
C SER A 115 1.74 -9.28 -13.66
N GLN A 116 2.68 -10.12 -13.24
CA GLN A 116 3.81 -9.74 -12.42
C GLN A 116 4.99 -10.65 -12.73
N MET A 117 6.19 -10.09 -12.65
CA MET A 117 7.44 -10.81 -12.86
C MET A 117 8.41 -10.38 -11.75
N SER A 118 9.10 -11.33 -11.16
CA SER A 118 10.23 -11.12 -10.28
C SER A 118 11.43 -11.93 -10.79
N VAL A 119 12.61 -11.70 -10.20
CA VAL A 119 13.81 -12.50 -10.48
C VAL A 119 13.51 -14.00 -10.30
N ASP A 120 12.75 -14.36 -9.27
CA ASP A 120 12.38 -15.75 -8.96
C ASP A 120 11.36 -16.36 -9.93
N THR A 121 10.64 -15.55 -10.72
CA THR A 121 9.65 -16.03 -11.70
C THR A 121 10.19 -15.93 -13.14
N HIS A 122 11.46 -15.62 -13.33
CA HIS A 122 12.08 -15.61 -14.65
C HIS A 122 12.08 -17.06 -15.18
N PRO A 123 11.57 -17.32 -16.40
CA PRO A 123 11.69 -18.65 -16.98
C PRO A 123 13.17 -18.99 -17.12
N GLU A 124 13.58 -20.14 -16.58
CA GLU A 124 14.95 -20.62 -16.78
C GLU A 124 15.21 -20.69 -18.28
N ILE A 125 16.25 -20.00 -18.74
CA ILE A 125 16.68 -20.07 -20.13
C ILE A 125 17.08 -21.51 -20.37
N ARG A 126 16.24 -22.27 -21.08
CA ARG A 126 16.60 -23.59 -21.59
C ARG A 126 17.70 -23.38 -22.63
N SER A 127 18.95 -23.62 -22.24
CA SER A 127 20.09 -23.80 -23.14
C SER A 127 19.97 -25.08 -23.94
#